data_AF-A0A9D9MKJ5-F1
#
_entry.id   AF-A0A9D9MKJ5-F1
#
_cell.length_a   1.000
_cell.length_b   1.000
_cell.length_c   1.000
_cell.angle_alpha   90.00
_cell.angle_beta   90.00
_cell.angle_gamma   90.00
#
_symmetry.space_group_name_H-M   'P 1'
#
loop_
_entity.id
_entity.type
_entity.pdbx_description
1 polymer ?
#
loop_
_entity_poly.entity_id
_entity_poly.type
_entity_poly.pdbx_seq_one_letter_code
_entity_poly.pdbx_strand_id
1 'polypeptide(L)'
;MARLSLGSDGETLGALRRLLAARGLDERDFEIEEDRHSGISQLLGMAGGIVSLRRRSTGEIRVYAAGPGSAWYAAICADLDLGYFRAATPAAAFRRQPQPRSTFTSTSKPTTARPATTPTASHMSVPLLLRRWLPLTTGAT
;
A
#
# COMPACT_ATOMS: atom_id res chain seq x y z
N MET A 1 -6.13 22.14 9.48
CA MET A 1 -6.09 20.71 9.09
C MET A 1 -7.05 19.96 9.99
N ALA A 2 -8.31 19.80 9.59
CA ALA A 2 -9.32 19.12 10.39
C ALA A 2 -9.05 17.61 10.37
N ARG A 3 -8.62 17.07 11.52
CA ARG A 3 -8.50 15.63 11.72
C ARG A 3 -9.90 15.10 11.98
N LEU A 4 -10.57 14.61 10.94
CA LEU A 4 -11.77 13.81 11.09
C LEU A 4 -11.33 12.49 11.75
N SER A 5 -11.28 12.46 13.09
CA SER A 5 -11.37 11.20 13.82
C SER A 5 -12.75 10.65 13.47
N LEU A 6 -12.80 9.70 12.54
CA LEU A 6 -13.98 8.88 12.33
C LEU A 6 -14.34 8.30 13.70
N GLY A 7 -15.46 8.77 14.24
CA GLY A 7 -16.05 8.21 15.44
C GLY A 7 -16.35 6.73 15.23
N SER A 8 -16.52 6.02 16.36
CA SER A 8 -17.00 4.64 16.49
C SER A 8 -17.54 4.07 15.19
N ASP A 9 -17.00 2.96 14.69
CA ASP A 9 -17.17 2.51 13.29
C ASP A 9 -18.64 2.41 12.83
N GLY A 10 -19.58 2.22 13.77
CA GLY A 10 -21.02 2.31 13.54
C GLY A 10 -21.54 3.70 13.09
N GLU A 11 -20.96 4.79 13.58
CA GLU A 11 -21.28 6.17 13.15
C GLU A 11 -20.84 6.42 11.71
N THR A 12 -19.67 5.91 11.32
CA THR A 12 -19.16 6.08 9.95
C THR A 12 -19.96 5.23 8.96
N LEU A 13 -20.32 3.99 9.31
CA LEU A 13 -21.24 3.18 8.52
C LEU A 13 -22.62 3.86 8.39
N GLY A 14 -23.13 4.45 9.46
CA GLY A 14 -24.35 5.24 9.43
C GLY A 14 -24.25 6.50 8.56
N ALA A 15 -23.07 7.14 8.51
CA ALA A 15 -22.80 8.25 7.59
C ALA A 15 -22.75 7.79 6.13
N LEU A 16 -22.20 6.60 5.86
CA LEU A 16 -22.16 6.03 4.52
C LEU A 16 -23.56 5.68 4.01
N ARG A 17 -24.43 5.10 4.85
CA ARG A 17 -25.84 4.85 4.46
C ARG A 17 -26.59 6.13 4.10
N ARG A 18 -26.45 7.17 4.92
CA ARG A 18 -27.02 8.50 4.64
C ARG A 18 -26.48 9.09 3.33
N LEU A 19 -25.20 8.88 3.05
CA LEU A 19 -24.56 9.33 1.83
C LEU A 19 -25.10 8.61 0.58
N LEU A 20 -25.35 7.29 0.66
CA LEU A 20 -25.99 6.53 -0.42
C LEU A 20 -27.38 7.09 -0.72
N ALA A 21 -28.20 7.27 0.32
CA ALA A 21 -29.52 7.86 0.20
C ALA A 21 -29.49 9.28 -0.41
N ALA A 22 -28.54 10.12 0.01
CA ALA A 22 -28.36 11.47 -0.53
C ALA A 22 -27.99 11.49 -2.02
N ARG A 23 -27.34 10.43 -2.53
CA ARG A 23 -27.05 10.24 -3.96
C ARG A 23 -28.18 9.56 -4.73
N GLY A 24 -29.34 9.33 -4.10
CA GLY A 24 -30.47 8.64 -4.72
C GLY A 24 -30.23 7.15 -4.95
N LEU A 25 -29.26 6.56 -4.25
CA LEU A 25 -28.96 5.14 -4.30
C LEU A 25 -29.74 4.41 -3.19
N ASP A 26 -30.40 3.31 -3.55
CA ASP A 26 -31.08 2.46 -2.56
C ASP A 26 -30.03 1.74 -1.71
N GLU A 27 -30.01 2.02 -0.41
CA GLU A 27 -29.10 1.38 0.55
C GLU A 27 -29.24 -0.14 0.57
N ARG A 28 -30.42 -0.70 0.23
CA ARG A 28 -30.68 -2.14 0.23
C ARG A 28 -30.01 -2.87 -0.93
N ASP A 29 -29.64 -2.10 -1.96
CA ASP A 29 -28.83 -2.57 -3.09
C ASP A 29 -27.33 -2.63 -2.73
N PHE A 30 -26.92 -2.11 -1.57
CA PHE A 30 -25.54 -2.10 -1.13
C PHE A 30 -25.33 -2.98 0.11
N GLU A 31 -24.33 -3.87 0.03
CA GLU A 31 -23.80 -4.61 1.17
C GLU A 31 -22.49 -3.95 1.59
N ILE A 32 -22.39 -3.60 2.88
CA ILE A 32 -21.21 -2.98 3.47
C ILE A 32 -20.74 -3.89 4.59
N GLU A 33 -19.52 -4.40 4.48
CA GLU A 33 -18.93 -5.30 5.45
C GLU A 33 -17.60 -4.71 5.94
N GLU A 34 -17.40 -4.72 7.25
CA GLU A 34 -16.16 -4.29 7.87
C GLU A 34 -15.54 -5.50 8.58
N ASP A 35 -14.34 -5.86 8.17
CA ASP A 35 -13.57 -6.95 8.76
C ASP A 35 -12.30 -6.39 9.39
N ARG A 36 -12.36 -6.13 10.70
CA ARG A 36 -11.28 -5.54 11.50
C ARG A 36 -10.08 -6.46 11.70
N HIS A 37 -10.27 -7.76 11.54
CA HIS A 37 -9.26 -8.78 11.75
C HIS A 37 -8.98 -9.57 10.48
N SER A 38 -9.21 -8.95 9.33
CA SER A 38 -9.11 -9.64 8.06
C SER A 38 -7.77 -10.34 7.89
N GLY A 39 -7.82 -11.63 7.55
CA GLY A 39 -6.63 -12.41 7.24
C GLY A 39 -5.83 -11.80 6.09
N ILE A 40 -6.48 -11.06 5.19
CA ILE A 40 -5.83 -10.32 4.10
C ILE A 40 -5.03 -9.14 4.67
N SER A 41 -5.59 -8.36 5.59
CA SER A 41 -4.84 -7.27 6.24
C SER A 41 -3.62 -7.80 6.98
N GLN A 42 -3.77 -8.93 7.67
CA GLN A 42 -2.66 -9.59 8.37
C GLN A 42 -1.58 -10.07 7.39
N LEU A 43 -1.97 -10.73 6.29
CA LEU A 43 -1.06 -11.21 5.26
C LEU A 43 -0.27 -10.07 4.58
N LEU A 44 -0.92 -8.92 4.41
CA LEU A 44 -0.32 -7.72 3.82
C LEU A 44 0.46 -6.86 4.82
N GLY A 45 0.52 -7.25 6.10
CA GLY A 45 1.19 -6.46 7.15
C GLY A 45 0.54 -5.10 7.41
N MET A 46 -0.72 -4.92 7.02
CA MET A 46 -1.44 -3.68 7.23
C MET A 46 -1.98 -3.61 8.66
N ALA A 47 -1.70 -2.51 9.36
CA ALA A 47 -2.33 -2.25 10.64
C ALA A 47 -3.81 -1.91 10.42
N GLY A 48 -4.72 -2.78 10.84
CA GLY A 48 -6.16 -2.58 10.74
C GLY A 48 -6.90 -3.67 9.96
N GLY A 49 -8.12 -3.35 9.54
CA GLY A 49 -9.02 -4.23 8.81
C GLY A 49 -9.19 -3.85 7.35
N ILE A 50 -10.28 -4.34 6.77
CA ILE A 50 -10.80 -3.93 5.47
C ILE A 50 -12.26 -3.52 5.59
N VAL A 51 -12.70 -2.65 4.70
CA VAL A 51 -14.11 -2.41 4.41
C VAL A 51 -14.38 -2.87 2.99
N SER A 52 -15.39 -3.70 2.81
CA SER A 52 -15.91 -4.06 1.49
C SER A 52 -17.23 -3.35 1.23
N LEU A 53 -17.42 -2.91 -0.02
CA LEU A 53 -18.67 -2.35 -0.50
C LEU A 53 -19.06 -3.12 -1.76
N ARG A 54 -20.24 -3.74 -1.75
CA ARG A 54 -20.79 -4.49 -2.87
C ARG A 54 -22.13 -3.92 -3.29
N ARG A 55 -22.33 -3.72 -4.58
CA ARG A 55 -23.65 -3.39 -5.12
C ARG A 55 -24.31 -4.63 -5.72
N ARG A 56 -25.42 -5.08 -5.15
CA ARG A 56 -26.12 -6.32 -5.50
C ARG A 56 -26.58 -6.35 -6.95
N SER A 57 -27.22 -5.29 -7.43
CA SER A 57 -27.78 -5.19 -8.78
C SER A 57 -26.73 -5.31 -9.90
N THR A 58 -25.49 -4.88 -9.63
CA THR A 58 -24.39 -4.92 -10.61
C THR A 58 -23.40 -6.04 -10.35
N GLY A 59 -23.35 -6.56 -9.13
CA GLY A 59 -22.34 -7.50 -8.69
C GLY A 59 -20.96 -6.88 -8.45
N GLU A 60 -20.77 -5.56 -8.63
CA GLU A 60 -19.49 -4.89 -8.39
C GLU A 60 -19.13 -4.90 -6.91
N ILE A 61 -17.88 -5.24 -6.60
CA ILE A 61 -17.32 -5.29 -5.24
C ILE A 61 -16.02 -4.49 -5.22
N ARG A 62 -15.86 -3.64 -4.20
CA ARG A 62 -14.61 -2.95 -3.93
C ARG A 62 -14.20 -3.11 -2.48
N VAL A 63 -12.89 -3.20 -2.26
CA VAL A 63 -12.27 -3.44 -0.94
C VAL A 63 -11.31 -2.30 -0.64
N TYR A 64 -11.42 -1.76 0.57
CA TYR A 64 -10.66 -0.61 1.05
C TYR A 64 -9.92 -0.98 2.34
N ALA A 65 -8.67 -0.57 2.47
CA ALA A 65 -7.92 -0.78 3.71
C ALA A 65 -8.50 0.11 4.82
N ALA A 66 -8.88 -0.46 5.96
CA ALA A 66 -9.48 0.23 7.09
C ALA A 66 -8.55 0.17 8.30
N GLY A 67 -7.52 1.01 8.28
CA GLY A 67 -6.50 1.11 9.33
C GLY A 67 -6.33 2.53 9.86
N PRO A 68 -5.46 2.75 10.87
CA PRO A 68 -5.15 4.08 11.37
C PRO A 68 -4.70 5.02 10.25
N GLY A 69 -5.36 6.18 10.13
CA GLY A 69 -5.08 7.16 9.07
C GLY A 69 -5.61 6.77 7.68
N SER A 70 -6.38 5.69 7.58
CA SER A 70 -7.05 5.30 6.33
C SER A 70 -8.02 6.38 5.85
N ALA A 71 -8.01 6.61 4.54
CA ALA A 71 -8.96 7.45 3.83
C ALA A 71 -10.10 6.65 3.18
N TRP A 72 -10.42 5.45 3.68
CA TRP A 72 -11.38 4.54 3.04
C TRP A 72 -12.74 5.19 2.76
N TYR A 73 -13.26 6.00 3.69
CA TYR A 73 -14.55 6.68 3.50
C TYR A 73 -14.49 7.66 2.31
N ALA A 74 -13.40 8.43 2.22
CA ALA A 74 -13.20 9.37 1.11
C ALA A 74 -12.99 8.63 -0.23
N ALA A 75 -12.30 7.48 -0.21
CA ALA A 75 -12.13 6.63 -1.38
C ALA A 75 -13.48 6.08 -1.88
N ILE A 76 -14.36 5.64 -0.98
CA ILE A 76 -15.73 5.22 -1.33
C ILE A 76 -16.51 6.38 -1.95
N CYS A 77 -16.42 7.59 -1.38
CA CYS A 77 -17.08 8.76 -1.95
C CYS A 77 -16.63 8.99 -3.39
N ALA A 78 -15.31 8.99 -3.64
CA ALA A 78 -14.75 9.16 -4.96
C ALA A 78 -15.20 8.07 -5.93
N ASP A 79 -15.21 6.80 -5.51
CA ASP A 79 -15.62 5.68 -6.36
C ASP A 79 -17.11 5.73 -6.74
N LEU A 80 -17.97 6.18 -5.82
CA LEU A 80 -19.38 6.43 -6.10
C LEU A 80 -19.55 7.56 -7.13
N ASP A 81 -18.81 8.66 -6.97
CA ASP A 81 -18.88 9.81 -7.86
C ASP A 81 -18.32 9.51 -9.26
N LEU A 82 -17.28 8.67 -9.35
CA LEU A 82 -16.72 8.16 -10.60
C LEU A 82 -17.63 7.12 -11.26
N GLY A 83 -18.67 6.65 -10.57
CA GLY A 83 -19.64 5.70 -11.11
C GLY A 83 -19.10 4.28 -11.23
N TYR A 84 -18.10 3.90 -10.43
CA TYR A 84 -17.52 2.55 -10.51
C TYR A 84 -18.52 1.45 -10.14
N PHE A 85 -19.56 1.76 -9.36
CA PHE A 85 -20.63 0.83 -9.02
C PHE A 85 -21.79 0.83 -10.05
N ARG A 86 -21.63 1.40 -11.25
CA ARG A 86 -22.69 1.42 -12.28
C ARG A 86 -22.80 0.11 -13.05
N ALA A 87 -21.71 -0.65 -13.17
CA ALA A 87 -21.67 -1.93 -13.85
C ALA A 87 -20.53 -2.77 -13.26
N ALA A 88 -20.64 -4.09 -13.37
CA ALA A 88 -19.55 -4.99 -12.97
C ALA A 88 -18.30 -4.70 -13.81
N THR A 89 -17.15 -4.62 -13.15
CA THR A 89 -15.85 -4.55 -13.82
C THR A 89 -15.65 -5.85 -14.62
N PRO A 90 -15.52 -5.79 -15.95
CA PRO A 90 -15.42 -6.98 -16.78
C PRO A 90 -14.12 -7.74 -16.45
N ALA A 91 -14.17 -9.07 -16.45
CA ALA A 91 -13.00 -9.92 -16.16
C ALA A 91 -11.76 -9.58 -17.00
N ALA A 92 -11.96 -9.08 -18.22
CA ALA A 92 -10.90 -8.63 -19.11
C ALA A 92 -10.08 -7.46 -18.53
N ALA A 93 -10.66 -6.59 -17.69
CA ALA A 93 -9.96 -5.49 -17.05
C ALA A 93 -8.92 -5.96 -16.01
N PHE A 94 -9.07 -7.17 -15.49
CA PHE A 94 -8.11 -7.77 -14.56
C PHE A 94 -6.98 -8.53 -15.26
N ARG A 95 -7.03 -8.68 -16.59
CA ARG A 95 -5.90 -9.25 -17.31
C ARG A 95 -4.74 -8.28 -17.23
N ARG A 96 -3.59 -8.77 -16.74
CA ARG A 96 -2.33 -8.03 -16.82
C ARG A 96 -2.08 -7.67 -18.27
N GLN A 97 -2.11 -6.37 -18.58
CA GLN A 97 -1.65 -5.89 -19.86
C GLN A 97 -0.16 -6.26 -19.98
N PRO A 98 0.28 -6.96 -21.03
CA PRO A 98 1.70 -7.15 -21.28
C PRO A 98 2.32 -5.76 -21.39
N GLN A 99 3.11 -5.36 -20.38
CA GLN A 99 3.85 -4.12 -20.50
C GLN A 99 4.79 -4.28 -21.71
N PRO A 100 4.77 -3.35 -22.68
CA PRO A 100 5.76 -3.38 -23.74
C PRO A 100 7.13 -3.32 -23.06
N ARG A 101 7.95 -4.35 -23.30
CA ARG A 101 9.31 -4.44 -22.78
C ARG A 101 10.04 -3.20 -23.26
N SER A 102 10.21 -2.21 -22.38
CA SER A 102 11.05 -1.05 -22.66
C SER A 102 12.47 -1.58 -22.83
N THR A 103 12.93 -1.71 -24.07
CA THR A 103 14.33 -1.99 -24.38
C THR A 103 15.13 -0.78 -23.94
N PHE A 104 15.68 -0.86 -22.73
CA PHE A 104 16.67 0.08 -22.25
C PHE A 104 17.95 -0.15 -23.06
N THR A 105 18.13 0.62 -24.13
CA THR A 105 19.36 0.61 -24.91
C THR A 105 20.42 1.37 -24.11
N SER A 106 21.17 0.65 -23.29
CA SER A 106 22.35 1.20 -22.61
C SER A 106 23.44 1.46 -23.66
N THR A 107 23.51 2.68 -24.19
CA THR A 107 24.69 3.13 -24.94
C THR A 107 25.81 3.42 -23.94
N SER A 108 26.50 2.38 -23.49
CA SER A 108 27.79 2.56 -22.83
C SER A 108 28.82 2.95 -23.89
N LYS A 109 29.25 4.21 -23.87
CA LYS A 109 30.42 4.68 -24.62
C LYS A 109 31.67 3.95 -24.08
N PRO A 110 32.53 3.34 -24.90
CA PRO A 110 33.73 2.69 -24.40
C PRO A 110 34.65 3.75 -23.78
N THR A 111 34.87 3.66 -22.47
CA THR A 111 35.87 4.46 -21.77
C THR A 111 37.23 3.86 -22.11
N THR A 112 38.02 4.60 -22.90
CA THR A 112 39.41 4.25 -23.20
C THR A 112 40.19 4.07 -21.90
N ALA A 113 40.71 2.86 -21.67
CA ALA A 113 41.54 2.54 -20.53
C ALA A 113 42.87 3.33 -20.60
N ARG A 114 43.13 4.13 -19.56
CA ARG A 114 44.41 4.79 -19.34
C ARG A 114 45.42 3.75 -18.81
N PRO A 115 46.65 3.68 -19.33
CA PRO A 115 47.62 2.67 -18.89
C PRO A 115 47.99 2.87 -17.41
N ALA A 116 48.10 1.75 -16.70
CA ALA A 116 48.49 1.66 -15.30
C ALA A 116 49.91 2.21 -15.10
N THR A 117 50.05 3.19 -14.20
CA THR A 117 51.35 3.56 -13.64
C THR A 117 51.44 2.92 -12.26
N THR A 118 52.37 1.98 -12.13
CA THR A 118 52.78 1.31 -10.89
C THR A 118 53.47 2.32 -9.96
N PRO A 119 52.97 2.59 -8.75
CA PRO A 119 53.80 3.14 -7.70
C PRO A 119 54.51 1.99 -6.96
N THR A 120 55.82 1.97 -7.15
CA THR A 120 56.81 1.19 -6.39
C THR A 120 56.58 1.34 -4.88
N ALA A 121 56.68 0.22 -4.18
CA ALA A 121 56.59 0.12 -2.73
C ALA A 121 57.59 1.06 -2.03
N SER A 122 57.11 1.81 -1.05
CA SER A 122 57.95 2.33 0.02
C SER A 122 57.30 2.06 1.36
N HIS A 123 58.12 1.40 2.17
CA HIS A 123 57.87 0.83 3.48
C HIS A 123 57.81 1.95 4.52
N MET A 124 56.79 1.97 5.39
CA MET A 124 56.92 2.43 6.79
C MET A 124 55.67 2.10 7.64
N SER A 125 55.84 1.10 8.51
CA SER A 125 55.44 0.97 9.93
C SER A 125 54.06 1.42 10.47
N VAL A 126 53.18 0.44 10.73
CA VAL A 126 52.49 -0.01 12.00
C VAL A 126 52.27 1.06 13.13
N PRO A 127 51.13 1.14 13.89
CA PRO A 127 50.38 0.01 14.50
C PRO A 127 48.83 0.09 14.68
N LEU A 128 48.27 -1.11 14.92
CA LEU A 128 47.15 -1.50 15.81
C LEU A 128 45.98 -0.53 16.05
N LEU A 129 44.76 -1.00 15.77
CA LEU A 129 43.72 -1.15 16.79
C LEU A 129 42.58 -2.06 16.32
N LEU A 130 42.57 -3.28 16.86
CA LEU A 130 41.40 -4.14 16.95
C LEU A 130 40.24 -3.36 17.58
N ARG A 131 39.05 -3.37 16.97
CA ARG A 131 37.79 -3.13 17.69
C ARG A 131 36.85 -4.30 17.47
N ARG A 132 37.06 -5.32 18.31
CA ARG A 132 36.18 -6.46 18.55
C ARG A 132 35.02 -5.98 19.43
N TRP A 133 33.81 -6.14 18.94
CA TRP A 133 32.58 -5.86 19.70
C TRP A 133 32.36 -7.00 20.71
N LEU A 134 32.24 -6.67 22.00
CA LEU A 134 31.63 -7.53 23.01
C LEU A 134 30.26 -6.94 23.38
N PRO A 135 29.20 -7.75 23.50
CA PRO A 135 28.03 -7.36 24.28
C PRO A 135 28.27 -7.63 25.78
N LEU A 136 28.01 -6.60 26.60
CA LEU A 136 27.87 -6.70 28.04
C LEU A 136 26.59 -7.49 28.36
N THR A 137 26.70 -8.61 29.07
CA THR A 137 25.57 -9.21 29.79
C THR A 137 25.67 -8.82 31.25
N THR A 138 24.73 -8.02 31.72
CA THR A 138 24.54 -7.74 33.15
C THR A 138 23.73 -8.88 33.75
N GLY A 139 24.26 -9.48 34.81
CA GLY A 139 23.59 -10.52 35.58
C GLY A 139 22.56 -9.99 36.58
N ALA A 140 21.55 -10.80 36.83
CA ALA A 140 20.70 -10.88 38.01
C ALA A 140 20.26 -12.36 38.03
N THR A 141 20.39 -13.15 39.09
CA THR A 141 20.39 -12.95 40.55
C THR A 141 21.21 -14.05 41.21
#